data_AF-A0A5V8U3B3-F1
#
_entry.id   AF-A0A5V8U3B3-F1
#
_cell.length_a   1.000
_cell.length_b   1.000
_cell.length_c   1.000
_cell.angle_alpha   90.00
_cell.angle_beta   90.00
_cell.angle_gamma   90.00
#
_symmetry.space_group_name_H-M   'P 1'
#
loop_
_entity.id
_entity.type
_entity.pdbx_description
1 polymer ?
#
loop_
_entity_poly.entity_id
_entity_poly.type
_entity_poly.pdbx_seq_one_letter_code
_entity_poly.pdbx_strand_id
1 'polypeptide(L)'
;HVAQAIAQQQRDSLVRTLASADEVLEKMWQLATFDANEISQYRRGCCRYCWGFGYHYQWRDVVEFTEQKEKVAGKEGAKEPDDAGGYGYNHNREPNPDCPRCNGDGVGRPHFADTTKLSPIARLAYSGTKLVKGGIEISTISREKMFEAIMRRLGLAESELAQRLLDLEIRKRTAEAERLEQEVELKRKGKGKDDEPTVVIKLVNSPDGD
;
A
#
# COMPACT_ATOMS: atom_id res chain seq x y z
N HIS A 1 -30.43 -26.73 -33.09
CA HIS A 1 -30.04 -27.99 -32.41
C HIS A 1 -28.53 -28.24 -32.40
N VAL A 2 -27.85 -28.35 -33.56
CA VAL A 2 -26.39 -28.65 -33.59
C VAL A 2 -25.54 -27.59 -32.85
N ALA A 3 -25.79 -26.30 -33.06
CA ALA A 3 -25.06 -25.23 -32.37
C ALA A 3 -25.21 -25.24 -30.84
N GLN A 4 -26.40 -25.55 -30.32
CA GLN A 4 -26.64 -25.68 -28.87
C GLN A 4 -25.92 -26.89 -28.28
N ALA A 5 -25.90 -28.02 -28.99
CA ALA A 5 -25.19 -29.22 -28.57
C ALA A 5 -23.67 -28.99 -28.52
N ILE A 6 -23.11 -28.29 -29.53
CA ILE A 6 -21.70 -27.90 -29.54
C ILE A 6 -21.38 -26.98 -28.35
N ALA A 7 -22.21 -25.97 -28.09
CA ALA A 7 -22.01 -25.05 -26.96
C ALA A 7 -22.11 -25.76 -25.59
N GLN A 8 -22.96 -26.78 -25.47
CA GLN A 8 -23.05 -27.62 -24.26
C GLN A 8 -21.79 -28.47 -24.10
N GLN A 9 -21.33 -29.16 -25.15
CA GLN A 9 -20.10 -29.96 -25.11
C GLN A 9 -18.86 -29.14 -24.78
N GLN A 10 -18.76 -27.91 -25.30
CA GLN A 10 -17.67 -27.00 -24.98
C GLN A 10 -17.68 -26.60 -23.50
N ARG A 11 -18.85 -26.28 -22.95
CA ARG A 11 -19.00 -26.01 -21.51
C ARG A 11 -18.61 -27.22 -20.66
N ASP A 12 -19.12 -28.40 -21.00
CA ASP A 12 -18.84 -29.63 -20.24
C ASP A 12 -17.35 -30.00 -20.30
N SER A 13 -16.69 -29.78 -21.44
CA SER A 13 -15.25 -29.99 -21.60
C SER A 13 -14.42 -29.02 -20.72
N LEU A 14 -14.82 -27.74 -20.66
CA LEU A 14 -14.17 -26.74 -19.81
C LEU A 14 -14.32 -27.08 -18.32
N VAL A 15 -15.52 -27.48 -17.88
CA VAL A 15 -15.79 -27.88 -16.49
C VAL A 15 -14.94 -29.11 -16.10
N ARG A 16 -14.79 -30.09 -17.01
CA ARG A 16 -13.97 -31.28 -16.74
C ARG A 16 -12.47 -31.00 -16.68
N THR A 17 -11.99 -29.95 -17.35
CA THR A 17 -10.55 -29.69 -17.53
C THR A 17 -10.02 -28.57 -16.62
N LEU A 18 -10.84 -27.56 -16.32
CA LEU A 18 -10.39 -26.34 -15.65
C LEU A 18 -11.21 -26.03 -14.39
N ALA A 19 -12.37 -25.40 -14.55
CA ALA A 19 -13.25 -24.97 -13.46
C ALA A 19 -14.63 -24.62 -14.02
N SER A 20 -15.64 -24.71 -13.18
CA SER A 20 -16.97 -24.17 -13.43
C SER A 20 -17.00 -22.65 -13.35
N ALA A 21 -18.04 -22.04 -13.94
CA ALA A 21 -18.22 -20.59 -13.88
C ALA A 21 -18.35 -20.08 -12.43
N ASP A 22 -18.99 -20.85 -11.56
CA ASP A 22 -19.23 -20.47 -10.17
C ASP A 22 -17.94 -20.54 -9.35
N GLU A 23 -17.11 -21.56 -9.56
CA GLU A 23 -15.79 -21.67 -8.92
C GLU A 23 -14.85 -20.51 -9.34
N VAL A 24 -14.86 -20.16 -10.63
CA VAL A 24 -14.09 -19.00 -11.11
C VAL A 24 -14.60 -17.71 -10.47
N LEU A 25 -15.92 -17.53 -10.40
CA LEU A 25 -16.53 -16.35 -9.80
C LEU A 25 -16.21 -16.24 -8.30
N GLU A 26 -16.26 -17.35 -7.57
CA GLU A 26 -15.88 -17.41 -6.17
C GLU A 26 -14.41 -17.00 -5.97
N LYS A 27 -13.50 -17.53 -6.79
CA LYS A 27 -12.07 -17.17 -6.75
C LYS A 27 -11.85 -15.70 -7.08
N MET A 28 -12.54 -15.18 -8.09
CA MET A 28 -12.48 -13.75 -8.43
C MET A 28 -12.99 -12.88 -7.29
N TRP A 29 -14.06 -13.28 -6.60
CA TRP A 29 -14.56 -12.57 -5.44
C TRP A 29 -13.54 -12.56 -4.29
N GLN A 30 -12.96 -13.72 -3.94
CA GLN A 30 -11.89 -13.82 -2.94
C GLN A 30 -10.71 -12.90 -3.27
N LEU A 31 -10.31 -12.84 -4.54
CA LEU A 31 -9.26 -11.96 -5.05
C LEU A 31 -9.67 -10.47 -5.13
N ALA A 32 -10.96 -10.15 -5.26
CA ALA A 32 -11.44 -8.78 -5.22
C ALA A 32 -11.50 -8.24 -3.78
N THR A 33 -11.74 -9.12 -2.81
CA THR A 33 -11.97 -8.76 -1.40
C THR A 33 -10.79 -9.05 -0.47
N PHE A 34 -9.68 -9.61 -0.97
CA PHE A 34 -8.53 -9.96 -0.12
C PHE A 34 -7.99 -8.76 0.68
N ASP A 35 -7.39 -8.99 1.84
CA ASP A 35 -6.76 -7.92 2.61
C ASP A 35 -5.36 -7.61 2.06
N ALA A 36 -5.18 -6.40 1.50
CA ALA A 36 -3.89 -5.96 0.97
C ALA A 36 -2.81 -5.83 2.06
N ASN A 37 -3.22 -5.68 3.32
CA ASN A 37 -2.30 -5.69 4.45
C ASN A 37 -1.63 -7.06 4.65
N GLU A 38 -2.13 -8.15 4.06
CA GLU A 38 -1.40 -9.43 4.07
C GLU A 38 -0.07 -9.33 3.32
N ILE A 39 0.06 -8.41 2.36
CA ILE A 39 1.23 -8.26 1.49
C ILE A 39 2.10 -7.08 1.94
N SER A 40 1.48 -5.92 2.12
CA SER A 40 2.19 -4.68 2.45
C SER A 40 1.37 -3.84 3.43
N GLN A 41 2.01 -3.42 4.51
CA GLN A 41 1.38 -2.72 5.62
C GLN A 41 2.13 -1.41 5.89
N TYR A 42 1.41 -0.42 6.41
CA TYR A 42 2.03 0.70 7.08
C TYR A 42 1.83 0.54 8.59
N ARG A 43 2.85 0.02 9.28
CA ARG A 43 2.77 -0.26 10.72
C ARG A 43 3.29 0.93 11.51
N ARG A 44 2.59 1.26 12.60
CA ARG A 44 3.10 2.19 13.61
C ARG A 44 3.65 1.39 14.78
N GLY A 45 4.81 1.79 15.26
CA GLY A 45 5.40 1.25 16.47
C GLY A 45 6.16 2.33 17.21
N CYS A 46 6.68 2.00 18.38
CA CYS A 46 7.20 2.99 19.31
C CYS A 46 8.39 3.78 18.72
N CYS A 47 8.51 5.04 19.11
CA CYS A 47 9.71 5.81 18.82
C CYS A 47 10.85 5.41 19.78
N ARG A 48 12.08 5.85 19.48
CA ARG A 48 13.28 5.57 20.29
C ARG A 48 13.20 6.05 21.74
N TYR A 49 12.24 6.91 22.06
CA TYR A 49 12.10 7.53 23.37
C TYR A 49 10.87 7.02 24.13
N CYS A 50 9.97 6.26 23.50
CA CYS A 50 8.69 5.86 24.10
C CYS A 50 8.86 5.10 25.42
N TRP A 51 9.83 4.21 25.46
CA TRP A 51 10.03 3.27 26.56
C TRP A 51 11.41 3.38 27.20
N GLY A 52 12.19 4.40 26.84
CA GLY A 52 13.44 4.70 27.52
C GLY A 52 13.16 5.29 28.90
N PHE A 53 14.04 5.05 29.87
CA PHE A 53 13.92 5.64 31.20
C PHE A 53 13.85 7.17 31.10
N GLY A 54 12.85 7.79 31.73
CA GLY A 54 12.62 9.24 31.64
C GLY A 54 12.39 9.77 30.21
N TYR A 55 11.98 8.92 29.27
CA TYR A 55 11.90 9.23 27.83
C TYR A 55 13.24 9.65 27.20
N HIS A 56 14.37 9.16 27.74
CA HIS A 56 15.68 9.26 27.09
C HIS A 56 15.78 8.29 25.90
N TYR A 57 16.80 8.48 25.05
CA TYR A 57 16.99 7.67 23.85
C TYR A 57 17.33 6.22 24.23
N GLN A 58 16.52 5.27 23.75
CA GLN A 58 16.72 3.85 23.97
C GLN A 58 17.48 3.20 22.83
N TRP A 59 18.55 2.49 23.18
CA TRP A 59 19.37 1.69 22.28
C TRP A 59 18.75 0.31 22.09
N ARG A 60 18.98 -0.32 20.93
CA ARG A 60 18.57 -1.71 20.69
C ARG A 60 19.33 -2.65 21.60
N ASP A 61 20.64 -2.50 21.59
CA ASP A 61 21.59 -3.35 22.29
C ASP A 61 22.92 -2.59 22.49
N VAL A 62 23.85 -3.23 23.19
CA VAL A 62 25.18 -2.68 23.48
C VAL A 62 26.00 -2.47 22.20
N VAL A 63 25.75 -3.25 21.15
CA VAL A 63 26.47 -3.15 19.88
C VAL A 63 26.12 -1.84 19.19
N GLU A 64 24.83 -1.52 19.06
CA GLU A 64 24.39 -0.24 18.47
C GLU A 64 24.97 0.97 19.20
N PHE A 65 25.00 0.92 20.54
CA PHE A 65 25.58 2.00 21.35
C PHE A 65 27.10 2.12 21.12
N THR A 66 27.82 1.01 21.12
CA THR A 66 29.28 0.98 20.91
C THR A 66 29.65 1.49 19.52
N GLU A 67 28.95 1.02 18.47
CA GLU A 67 29.13 1.51 17.09
C GLU A 67 28.90 3.02 17.00
N GLN A 68 27.92 3.54 17.73
CA GLN A 68 27.67 4.97 17.72
C GLN A 68 28.76 5.75 18.47
N LYS A 69 29.30 5.21 19.59
CA LYS A 69 30.44 5.80 20.29
C LYS A 69 31.68 5.84 19.39
N GLU A 70 31.96 4.77 18.64
CA GLU A 70 33.06 4.72 17.68
C GLU A 70 32.89 5.75 16.55
N LYS A 71 31.66 5.95 16.05
CA LYS A 71 31.38 6.94 15.00
C LYS A 71 31.64 8.38 15.42
N VAL A 72 31.53 8.70 16.72
CA VAL A 72 31.80 10.04 17.26
C VAL A 72 33.21 10.18 17.83
N ALA A 73 33.87 9.06 18.13
CA ALA A 73 35.23 9.05 18.67
C ALA A 73 36.20 9.78 17.72
N GLY A 74 36.96 10.73 18.26
CA GLY A 74 37.93 11.51 17.50
C GLY A 74 37.35 12.62 16.61
N LYS A 75 36.03 12.85 16.64
CA LYS A 75 35.41 14.00 15.95
C LYS A 75 35.25 15.17 16.91
N GLU A 76 36.02 16.24 16.67
CA GLU A 76 35.91 17.47 17.46
C GLU A 76 34.49 18.05 17.39
N GLY A 77 33.92 18.36 18.55
CA GLY A 77 32.56 18.91 18.68
C GLY A 77 31.42 17.89 18.57
N ALA A 78 31.70 16.60 18.35
CA ALA A 78 30.65 15.59 18.36
C ALA A 78 30.19 15.28 19.80
N LYS A 79 28.87 15.31 20.04
CA LYS A 79 28.30 14.94 21.34
C LYS A 79 28.40 13.42 21.53
N GLU A 80 28.98 13.01 22.65
CA GLU A 80 29.05 11.59 23.01
C GLU A 80 27.63 11.01 23.21
N PRO A 81 27.35 9.81 22.68
CA PRO A 81 26.12 9.08 22.95
C PRO A 81 25.92 8.84 24.44
N ASP A 82 24.70 9.10 24.90
CA ASP A 82 24.23 8.84 26.26
C ASP A 82 23.36 7.57 26.28
N ASP A 83 23.52 6.74 27.31
CA ASP A 83 22.75 5.51 27.51
C ASP A 83 21.71 5.60 28.63
N ALA A 84 21.41 6.80 29.14
CA ALA A 84 20.39 7.03 30.16
C ALA A 84 19.01 6.44 29.82
N GLY A 85 18.65 6.31 28.53
CA GLY A 85 17.40 5.68 28.10
C GLY A 85 17.41 4.16 28.14
N GLY A 86 18.56 3.53 28.37
CA GLY A 86 18.74 2.09 28.46
C GLY A 86 18.76 1.37 27.11
N TYR A 87 18.73 0.04 27.18
CA TYR A 87 18.81 -0.88 26.05
C TYR A 87 17.47 -1.62 25.82
N GLY A 88 17.36 -2.42 24.76
CA GLY A 88 16.18 -3.23 24.46
C GLY A 88 15.11 -2.54 23.61
N TYR A 89 15.47 -1.50 22.86
CA TYR A 89 14.54 -0.86 21.93
C TYR A 89 14.00 -1.85 20.90
N ASN A 90 12.67 -1.97 20.84
CA ASN A 90 11.95 -2.75 19.84
C ASN A 90 10.96 -1.85 19.10
N HIS A 91 11.27 -1.51 17.85
CA HIS A 91 10.42 -0.65 17.01
C HIS A 91 9.03 -1.22 16.70
N ASN A 92 8.79 -2.52 16.94
CA ASN A 92 7.49 -3.15 16.77
C ASN A 92 6.62 -3.11 18.04
N ARG A 93 7.16 -2.62 19.16
CA ARG A 93 6.37 -2.44 20.38
C ARG A 93 5.35 -1.32 20.16
N GLU A 94 4.18 -1.45 20.78
CA GLU A 94 3.17 -0.39 20.77
C GLU A 94 3.75 0.95 21.25
N PRO A 95 3.39 2.08 20.61
CA PRO A 95 3.77 3.40 21.09
C PRO A 95 3.31 3.63 22.52
N ASN A 96 4.13 4.31 23.32
CA ASN A 96 3.70 4.75 24.65
C ASN A 96 2.79 5.99 24.49
N PRO A 97 1.50 5.95 24.89
CA PRO A 97 0.57 7.07 24.77
C PRO A 97 1.08 8.36 25.41
N ASP A 98 1.81 8.24 26.51
CA ASP A 98 2.33 9.38 27.27
C ASP A 98 3.69 9.87 26.76
N CYS A 99 4.19 9.34 25.63
CA CYS A 99 5.50 9.72 25.13
C CYS A 99 5.50 11.18 24.66
N PRO A 100 6.30 12.08 25.27
CA PRO A 100 6.33 13.49 24.90
C PRO A 100 7.05 13.74 23.57
N ARG A 101 7.72 12.73 23.00
CA ARG A 101 8.49 12.86 21.75
C ARG A 101 7.67 12.55 20.51
N CYS A 102 6.75 11.61 20.60
CA CYS A 102 5.84 11.28 19.50
C CYS A 102 4.37 11.50 19.88
N ASN A 103 4.06 12.04 21.07
CA ASN A 103 2.70 12.27 21.57
C ASN A 103 1.79 11.03 21.49
N GLY A 104 2.34 9.83 21.74
CA GLY A 104 1.59 8.59 21.60
C GLY A 104 1.41 8.06 20.17
N ASP A 105 1.75 8.82 19.13
CA ASP A 105 1.49 8.44 17.74
C ASP A 105 2.44 7.35 17.19
N GLY A 106 3.61 7.20 17.81
CA GLY A 106 4.67 6.33 17.35
C GLY A 106 5.33 6.81 16.05
N VAL A 107 6.01 5.89 15.37
CA VAL A 107 6.66 6.11 14.08
C VAL A 107 6.17 5.07 13.10
N GLY A 108 5.57 5.53 12.01
CA GLY A 108 5.07 4.69 10.93
C GLY A 108 6.19 4.20 10.00
N ARG A 109 6.14 2.92 9.63
CA ARG A 109 7.11 2.26 8.77
C ARG A 109 6.42 1.34 7.77
N PRO A 110 6.88 1.30 6.52
CA PRO A 110 6.43 0.27 5.60
C PRO A 110 6.91 -1.09 6.11
N HIS A 111 6.01 -2.07 6.11
CA HIS A 111 6.29 -3.45 6.40
C HIS A 111 5.83 -4.31 5.24
N PHE A 112 6.74 -5.07 4.67
CA PHE A 112 6.44 -6.01 3.59
C PHE A 112 6.51 -7.42 4.17
N ALA A 113 5.42 -8.18 4.00
CA ALA A 113 5.36 -9.54 4.49
C ALA A 113 6.34 -10.45 3.71
N ASP A 114 6.77 -11.53 4.35
CA ASP A 114 7.54 -12.58 3.68
C ASP A 114 6.63 -13.25 2.63
N THR A 115 6.93 -12.98 1.36
CA THR A 115 6.10 -13.43 0.23
C THR A 115 6.03 -14.96 0.11
N THR A 116 6.99 -15.69 0.70
CA THR A 116 6.97 -17.16 0.75
C THR A 116 5.95 -17.72 1.74
N LYS A 117 5.47 -16.88 2.67
CA LYS A 117 4.56 -17.26 3.75
C LYS A 117 3.17 -16.64 3.63
N LEU A 118 2.86 -16.01 2.50
CA LEU A 118 1.52 -15.47 2.23
C LEU A 118 0.46 -16.56 2.29
N SER A 119 -0.75 -16.19 2.72
CA SER A 119 -1.92 -17.05 2.64
C SER A 119 -2.18 -17.46 1.18
N PRO A 120 -2.92 -18.55 0.93
CA PRO A 120 -3.20 -18.99 -0.44
C PRO A 120 -3.81 -17.90 -1.33
N ILE A 121 -4.72 -17.07 -0.79
CA ILE A 121 -5.36 -15.99 -1.54
C ILE A 121 -4.41 -14.82 -1.76
N ALA A 122 -3.70 -14.36 -0.72
CA ALA A 122 -2.71 -13.28 -0.88
C ALA A 122 -1.58 -13.66 -1.84
N ARG A 123 -1.18 -14.94 -1.85
CA ARG A 123 -0.19 -15.48 -2.81
C ARG A 123 -0.71 -15.46 -4.25
N LEU A 124 -1.99 -15.78 -4.46
CA LEU A 124 -2.63 -15.67 -5.78
C LEU A 124 -2.78 -14.19 -6.22
N ALA A 125 -3.02 -13.29 -5.28
CA ALA A 125 -3.11 -11.85 -5.54
C ALA A 125 -1.74 -11.20 -5.83
N TYR A 126 -0.66 -11.73 -5.26
CA TYR A 126 0.70 -11.24 -5.48
C TYR A 126 1.17 -11.54 -6.92
N SER A 127 1.52 -10.48 -7.65
CA SER A 127 1.92 -10.54 -9.06
C SER A 127 3.43 -10.37 -9.28
N GLY A 128 4.21 -10.30 -8.21
CA GLY A 128 5.67 -10.18 -8.26
C GLY A 128 6.20 -8.89 -7.63
N THR A 129 7.53 -8.74 -7.69
CA THR A 129 8.25 -7.60 -7.12
C THR A 129 9.27 -7.11 -8.13
N LYS A 130 9.44 -5.79 -8.22
CA LYS A 130 10.45 -5.13 -9.06
C LYS A 130 11.38 -4.29 -8.20
N LEU A 131 12.68 -4.36 -8.50
CA LEU A 131 13.67 -3.45 -7.94
C LEU A 131 13.73 -2.20 -8.81
N VAL A 132 13.44 -1.05 -8.22
CA VAL A 132 13.51 0.27 -8.88
C VAL A 132 14.54 1.14 -8.16
N LYS A 133 14.99 2.22 -8.82
CA LYS A 133 16.00 3.13 -8.24
C LYS A 133 15.59 3.70 -6.87
N GLY A 134 14.29 3.82 -6.60
CA GLY A 134 13.73 4.33 -5.36
C GLY A 134 13.33 3.27 -4.32
N GLY A 135 13.60 1.98 -4.57
CA GLY A 135 13.25 0.90 -3.64
C GLY A 135 12.59 -0.30 -4.30
N ILE A 136 11.65 -0.91 -3.57
CA ILE A 136 10.96 -2.13 -3.98
C ILE A 136 9.52 -1.79 -4.36
N GLU A 137 9.10 -2.18 -5.56
CA GLU A 137 7.72 -2.07 -6.01
C GLU A 137 7.07 -3.46 -6.00
N ILE A 138 6.00 -3.61 -5.21
CA ILE A 138 5.24 -4.86 -5.14
C ILE A 138 4.02 -4.73 -6.06
N SER A 139 3.93 -5.64 -7.02
CA SER A 139 2.78 -5.73 -7.91
C SER A 139 1.74 -6.69 -7.32
N THR A 140 0.48 -6.27 -7.34
CA THR A 140 -0.67 -7.12 -7.00
C THR A 140 -1.71 -7.03 -8.10
N ILE A 141 -2.65 -7.98 -8.11
CA ILE A 141 -3.79 -7.92 -9.01
C ILE A 141 -4.62 -6.64 -8.78
N SER A 142 -5.23 -6.13 -9.85
CA SER A 142 -6.13 -4.99 -9.74
C SER A 142 -7.48 -5.44 -9.19
N ARG A 143 -7.81 -5.01 -7.97
CA ARG A 143 -9.11 -5.26 -7.33
C ARG A 143 -10.26 -4.68 -8.13
N GLU A 144 -10.07 -3.48 -8.68
CA GLU A 144 -11.04 -2.78 -9.53
C GLU A 144 -11.42 -3.62 -10.75
N LYS A 145 -10.42 -4.15 -11.47
CA LYS A 145 -10.66 -5.02 -12.62
C LYS A 145 -11.39 -6.31 -12.23
N MET A 146 -11.12 -6.86 -11.05
CA MET A 146 -11.86 -8.01 -10.55
C MET A 146 -13.32 -7.65 -10.28
N PHE A 147 -13.60 -6.53 -9.59
CA PHE A 147 -14.96 -6.05 -9.37
C PHE A 147 -15.70 -5.77 -10.67
N GLU A 148 -15.07 -5.09 -11.63
CA GLU A 148 -15.64 -4.80 -12.94
C GLU A 148 -16.06 -6.10 -13.68
N ALA A 149 -15.20 -7.12 -13.66
CA ALA A 149 -15.50 -8.40 -14.30
C ALA A 149 -16.64 -9.16 -13.58
N ILE A 150 -16.71 -9.08 -12.24
CA ILE A 150 -17.81 -9.64 -11.45
C ILE A 150 -19.12 -8.91 -11.75
N MET A 151 -19.11 -7.57 -11.75
CA MET A 151 -20.30 -6.75 -12.05
C MET A 151 -20.84 -7.01 -13.46
N ARG A 152 -19.97 -7.14 -14.46
CA ARG A 152 -20.37 -7.52 -15.83
C ARG A 152 -21.06 -8.87 -15.87
N ARG A 153 -20.50 -9.86 -15.16
CA ARG A 153 -21.04 -11.22 -15.17
C ARG A 153 -22.38 -11.33 -14.44
N LEU A 154 -22.58 -10.54 -13.39
CA LEU A 154 -23.84 -10.45 -12.66
C LEU A 154 -24.90 -9.58 -13.36
N GLY A 155 -24.59 -9.00 -14.53
CA GLY A 155 -25.50 -8.10 -15.24
C GLY A 155 -25.68 -6.73 -14.57
N LEU A 156 -24.87 -6.41 -13.55
CA LEU A 156 -24.92 -5.14 -12.83
C LEU A 156 -24.26 -4.00 -13.61
N ALA A 157 -23.34 -4.33 -14.53
CA ALA A 157 -22.61 -3.35 -15.34
C ALA A 157 -23.49 -2.58 -16.32
N GLU A 158 -24.65 -3.12 -16.72
CA GLU A 158 -25.60 -2.44 -17.61
C GLU A 158 -26.73 -1.73 -16.86
N SER A 159 -26.66 -1.68 -15.52
CA SER A 159 -27.60 -0.85 -14.77
C SER A 159 -27.42 0.62 -15.15
N GLU A 160 -28.52 1.37 -15.22
CA GLU A 160 -28.49 2.81 -15.52
C GLU A 160 -27.57 3.57 -14.54
N LEU A 161 -27.48 3.09 -13.30
CA LEU A 161 -26.57 3.60 -12.29
C LEU A 161 -25.08 3.34 -12.64
N ALA A 162 -24.74 2.15 -13.13
CA ALA A 162 -23.38 1.82 -13.55
C ALA A 162 -22.94 2.66 -14.77
N GLN A 163 -23.84 2.91 -15.73
CA GLN A 163 -23.57 3.79 -16.87
C GLN A 163 -23.30 5.23 -16.40
N ARG A 164 -24.13 5.77 -15.51
CA ARG A 164 -23.93 7.12 -14.94
C ARG A 164 -22.62 7.23 -14.14
N LEU A 165 -22.27 6.21 -13.36
CA LEU A 165 -20.99 6.18 -12.62
C LEU A 165 -19.79 6.14 -13.56
N LEU A 166 -19.88 5.36 -14.65
CA LEU A 166 -18.83 5.31 -15.66
C LEU A 166 -18.65 6.66 -16.36
N ASP A 167 -19.74 7.33 -16.73
CA ASP A 167 -19.70 8.68 -17.31
C ASP A 167 -19.06 9.70 -16.36
N LEU A 168 -19.38 9.63 -15.06
CA LEU A 168 -18.78 10.50 -14.04
C LEU A 168 -17.27 10.25 -13.89
N GLU A 169 -16.84 8.99 -13.87
CA GLU A 169 -15.42 8.64 -13.79
C GLU A 169 -14.65 9.07 -15.05
N ILE A 170 -15.25 8.90 -16.24
CA ILE A 170 -14.68 9.40 -17.50
C ILE A 170 -14.50 10.91 -17.42
N ARG A 171 -15.54 11.66 -17.02
CA ARG A 171 -15.48 13.13 -16.85
C ARG A 171 -14.41 13.55 -15.85
N LYS A 172 -14.28 12.83 -14.74
CA LYS A 172 -13.26 13.09 -13.72
C LYS A 172 -11.86 12.90 -14.28
N ARG A 173 -11.61 11.78 -14.98
CA ARG A 173 -10.30 11.50 -15.60
C ARG A 173 -9.95 12.48 -16.70
N THR A 174 -10.92 12.90 -17.53
CA THR A 174 -10.68 13.93 -18.54
C THR A 174 -10.35 15.28 -17.89
N ALA A 175 -11.08 15.67 -16.84
CA ALA A 175 -10.79 16.92 -16.12
C ALA A 175 -9.42 16.88 -15.40
N GLU A 176 -9.05 15.74 -14.83
CA GLU A 176 -7.73 15.55 -14.20
C GLU A 176 -6.61 15.57 -15.25
N ALA A 177 -6.80 14.93 -16.41
CA ALA A 177 -5.87 14.98 -17.52
C ALA A 177 -5.69 16.42 -18.05
N GLU A 178 -6.79 17.16 -18.26
CA GLU A 178 -6.75 18.57 -18.67
C GLU A 178 -6.03 19.44 -17.63
N ARG A 179 -6.26 19.21 -16.32
CA ARG A 179 -5.53 19.89 -15.24
C ARG A 179 -4.04 19.58 -15.27
N LEU A 180 -3.66 18.32 -15.43
CA LEU A 180 -2.26 17.89 -15.55
C LEU A 180 -1.58 18.51 -16.78
N GLU A 181 -2.28 18.57 -17.90
CA GLU A 181 -1.78 19.23 -19.12
C GLU A 181 -1.56 20.72 -18.89
N GLN A 182 -2.50 21.41 -18.23
CA GLN A 182 -2.34 22.81 -17.84
C GLN A 182 -1.19 23.02 -16.86
N GLU A 183 -1.03 22.14 -15.86
CA GLU A 183 0.07 22.20 -14.90
C GLU A 183 1.43 21.98 -15.57
N VAL A 184 1.53 21.03 -16.51
CA VAL A 184 2.73 20.79 -17.33
C VAL A 184 3.04 22.01 -18.20
N GLU A 185 2.01 22.61 -18.81
CA GLU A 185 2.14 23.81 -19.64
C GLU A 185 2.60 25.04 -18.80
N LEU A 186 2.07 25.21 -17.59
CA LEU A 186 2.49 26.23 -16.63
C LEU A 186 3.93 25.99 -16.16
N LYS A 187 4.31 24.74 -15.85
CA LYS A 187 5.69 24.37 -15.49
C LYS A 187 6.67 24.57 -16.65
N ARG A 188 6.23 24.37 -17.90
CA ARG A 188 7.02 24.70 -19.09
C ARG A 188 7.24 26.21 -19.25
N LYS A 189 6.21 27.02 -18.95
CA LYS A 189 6.27 28.49 -19.02
C LYS A 189 6.97 29.14 -17.82
N GLY A 190 6.98 28.47 -16.66
CA GLY A 190 7.46 28.98 -15.38
C GLY A 190 8.80 28.41 -14.91
N LYS A 191 9.77 28.14 -15.79
CA LYS A 191 11.17 27.88 -15.35
C LYS A 191 11.77 29.17 -14.76
N GLY A 192 11.39 29.48 -13.52
CA GLY A 192 11.82 30.63 -12.74
C GLY A 192 11.39 30.50 -11.28
N LYS A 193 12.29 29.90 -10.48
CA LYS A 193 12.40 29.86 -9.01
C LYS A 193 11.50 28.92 -8.19
N ASP A 194 12.23 28.08 -7.44
CA ASP A 194 12.02 27.56 -6.08
C ASP A 194 10.61 27.14 -5.66
N ASP A 195 10.41 25.84 -5.47
CA ASP A 195 9.25 25.32 -4.73
C ASP A 195 9.67 24.27 -3.70
N GLU A 196 9.29 24.52 -2.44
CA GLU A 196 9.35 23.58 -1.32
C GLU A 196 8.56 22.29 -1.63
N PRO A 197 8.92 21.15 -1.01
CA PRO A 197 8.26 19.88 -1.30
C PRO A 197 6.81 19.86 -0.79
N THR A 198 5.86 19.97 -1.70
CA THR A 198 4.43 19.77 -1.44
C THR A 198 4.14 18.30 -1.12
N VAL A 199 3.59 18.03 0.07
CA VAL A 199 3.08 16.70 0.43
C VAL A 199 1.82 16.42 -0.40
N VAL A 200 1.91 15.51 -1.36
CA VAL A 200 0.78 15.09 -2.18
C VAL A 200 0.05 13.94 -1.48
N ILE A 201 -1.04 14.25 -0.79
CA ILE A 201 -2.00 13.23 -0.33
C ILE A 201 -2.96 12.96 -1.50
N LYS A 202 -2.72 11.88 -2.25
CA LYS A 202 -3.72 11.37 -3.20
C LYS A 202 -4.79 10.61 -2.42
N LEU A 203 -5.82 11.32 -1.96
CA LEU A 203 -7.06 10.69 -1.49
C LEU A 203 -7.78 10.09 -2.70
N VAL A 204 -7.49 8.83 -3.00
CA VAL A 204 -8.31 8.06 -3.93
C VAL A 204 -9.54 7.63 -3.15
N ASN A 205 -10.64 8.37 -3.33
CA ASN A 205 -11.95 8.30 -2.69
C ASN A 205 -12.20 9.33 -1.59
N SER A 206 -12.87 10.42 -1.97
CA SER A 206 -13.89 11.03 -1.13
C SER A 206 -15.16 11.10 -1.99
N PRO A 207 -16.28 10.46 -1.62
CA PRO A 207 -17.58 10.88 -2.12
C PRO A 207 -17.85 12.22 -1.44
N ASP A 208 -17.98 13.28 -2.23
CA ASP A 208 -18.41 14.57 -1.71
C ASP A 208 -19.78 14.37 -1.04
N GLY A 209 -19.81 14.62 0.27
CA GLY A 209 -21.02 14.67 1.08
C GLY A 209 -21.51 16.12 1.16
N ASP A 210 -22.84 16.23 1.03
CA ASP A 210 -23.74 17.38 1.12
C ASP A 210 -23.69 18.45 0.02
#